data_AF-A0A7K0F7K3-F1
#
_entry.id   AF-A0A7K0F7K3-F1
#
_cell.length_a   1.000
_cell.length_b   1.000
_cell.length_c   1.000
_cell.angle_alpha   90.00
_cell.angle_beta   90.00
_cell.angle_gamma   90.00
#
_symmetry.space_group_name_H-M   'P 1'
#
loop_
_entity.id
_entity.type
_entity.pdbx_description
1 polymer ?
#
loop_
_entity_poly.entity_id
_entity_poly.type
_entity_poly.pdbx_seq_one_letter_code
_entity_poly.pdbx_strand_id
1 'polypeptide(L)'
;MMLTNTLIDRTNRFYIEMSRKVLSEKEYDILQKLLIDKMTLKELGDNYGVTGESVRRLYERTFEKVKCVTELLDDIDHYKQKLEQLKEDFEYETGRIKKRRSKAETDLNKLLYDTHFPFSKRMFTIIEALGITTIGELANIPLKDFQCFRGFKGKCKNELIAFIEFEHIEHLFKGFSVWKTVPVK
;
A
#
# COMPACT_ATOMS: atom_id res chain seq x y z
N MET A 1 -29.55 -24.37 -27.80
CA MET A 1 -28.39 -24.28 -28.72
C MET A 1 -27.96 -22.84 -29.03
N MET A 2 -28.81 -21.80 -28.93
CA MET A 2 -28.39 -20.40 -29.17
C MET A 2 -27.62 -19.74 -28.01
N LEU A 3 -27.94 -20.06 -26.75
CA LEU A 3 -27.27 -19.46 -25.58
C LEU A 3 -25.77 -19.77 -25.51
N THR A 4 -25.37 -20.99 -25.88
CA THR A 4 -23.98 -21.44 -25.89
C THR A 4 -23.12 -20.67 -26.88
N ASN A 5 -23.65 -20.34 -28.07
CA ASN A 5 -22.91 -19.56 -29.07
C ASN A 5 -22.63 -18.14 -28.59
N THR A 6 -23.59 -17.49 -27.93
CA THR A 6 -23.39 -16.13 -27.41
C THR A 6 -22.36 -16.04 -26.29
N LEU A 7 -22.27 -17.07 -25.43
CA LEU A 7 -21.27 -17.14 -24.37
C LEU A 7 -19.88 -17.37 -24.97
N ILE A 8 -19.76 -18.34 -25.89
CA ILE A 8 -18.49 -18.64 -26.57
C ILE A 8 -17.96 -17.41 -27.31
N ASP A 9 -18.82 -16.67 -28.01
CA ASP A 9 -18.39 -15.47 -28.75
C ASP A 9 -17.97 -14.32 -27.82
N ARG A 10 -18.62 -14.17 -26.65
CA ARG A 10 -18.17 -13.20 -25.63
C ARG A 10 -16.81 -13.58 -25.05
N THR A 11 -16.61 -14.85 -24.72
CA THR A 11 -15.33 -15.34 -24.22
C THR A 11 -14.23 -15.16 -25.26
N ASN A 12 -14.50 -15.46 -26.54
CA ASN A 12 -13.54 -15.26 -27.63
C ASN A 12 -13.19 -13.78 -27.81
N ARG A 13 -14.18 -12.87 -27.73
CA ARG A 13 -13.92 -11.43 -27.81
C ARG A 13 -13.05 -10.93 -26.67
N PHE A 14 -13.39 -11.30 -25.43
CA PHE A 14 -12.59 -10.97 -24.25
C PHE A 14 -11.16 -11.50 -24.39
N TYR A 15 -11.01 -12.76 -24.82
CA TYR A 15 -9.72 -13.38 -25.05
C TYR A 15 -8.88 -12.62 -26.08
N ILE A 16 -9.49 -12.24 -27.21
CA ILE A 16 -8.82 -11.44 -28.24
C ILE A 16 -8.39 -10.08 -27.71
N GLU A 17 -9.25 -9.37 -26.99
CA GLU A 17 -8.93 -8.08 -26.37
C GLU A 17 -7.74 -8.17 -25.42
N MET A 18 -7.73 -9.17 -24.54
CA MET A 18 -6.61 -9.39 -23.62
C MET A 18 -5.33 -9.79 -24.36
N SER A 19 -5.45 -10.63 -25.38
CA SER A 19 -4.32 -11.11 -26.16
C SER A 19 -3.61 -9.98 -26.94
N ARG A 20 -4.32 -8.90 -27.30
CA ARG A 20 -3.75 -7.73 -28.01
C ARG A 20 -2.56 -7.10 -27.29
N LYS A 21 -2.50 -7.22 -25.97
CA LYS A 21 -1.41 -6.65 -25.16
C LYS A 21 -0.15 -7.53 -25.13
N VAL A 22 -0.25 -8.80 -25.54
CA VAL A 22 0.83 -9.80 -25.41
C VAL A 22 1.27 -10.42 -26.74
N LEU A 23 0.62 -10.04 -27.84
CA LEU A 23 0.85 -10.54 -29.18
C LEU A 23 1.42 -9.46 -30.10
N SER A 24 2.18 -9.88 -31.11
CA SER A 24 2.45 -9.03 -32.28
C SER A 24 1.20 -8.87 -33.15
N GLU A 25 1.14 -7.82 -33.97
CA GLU A 25 0.01 -7.59 -34.91
C GLU A 25 -0.28 -8.81 -35.80
N LYS A 26 0.78 -9.50 -36.28
CA LYS A 26 0.63 -10.73 -37.08
C LYS A 26 0.01 -11.87 -36.28
N GLU A 27 0.46 -12.10 -35.06
CA GLU A 27 -0.07 -13.17 -34.20
C GLU A 27 -1.50 -12.88 -33.74
N TYR A 28 -1.80 -11.61 -33.47
CA TYR A 28 -3.13 -11.14 -33.14
C TYR A 28 -4.11 -11.37 -34.30
N ASP A 29 -3.74 -11.01 -35.53
CA ASP A 29 -4.56 -11.22 -36.72
C ASP A 29 -4.83 -12.72 -36.98
N ILE A 30 -3.82 -13.58 -36.80
CA ILE A 30 -3.99 -15.05 -36.89
C ILE A 30 -5.02 -15.55 -35.87
N LEU A 31 -4.93 -15.11 -34.60
CA LEU A 31 -5.84 -15.56 -33.54
C LEU A 31 -7.24 -14.98 -33.70
N GLN A 32 -7.37 -13.75 -34.17
CA GLN A 32 -8.66 -13.13 -34.48
C GLN A 32 -9.38 -13.94 -35.57
N LYS A 33 -8.70 -14.28 -36.66
CA LYS A 33 -9.28 -15.09 -37.74
C LYS A 33 -9.62 -16.52 -37.31
N LEU A 34 -8.83 -17.10 -36.40
CA LEU A 34 -9.12 -18.42 -35.83
C LEU A 34 -10.37 -18.41 -34.95
N LEU A 35 -10.49 -17.44 -34.04
CA LEU A 35 -11.51 -17.46 -32.96
C LEU A 35 -12.78 -16.70 -33.30
N ILE A 36 -12.70 -15.67 -34.13
CA ILE A 36 -13.84 -14.83 -34.54
C ILE A 36 -14.32 -15.25 -35.93
N ASP A 37 -13.42 -15.28 -36.91
CA ASP A 37 -13.79 -15.59 -38.31
C ASP A 37 -13.90 -17.11 -38.56
N LYS A 38 -13.57 -17.93 -37.53
CA LYS A 38 -13.67 -19.40 -37.52
C LYS A 38 -12.90 -20.08 -38.65
N MET A 39 -11.81 -19.47 -39.13
CA MET A 39 -10.93 -20.07 -40.13
C MET A 39 -10.24 -21.32 -39.56
N THR A 40 -10.02 -22.32 -40.41
CA THR A 40 -9.34 -23.55 -39.98
C THR A 40 -7.84 -23.33 -39.81
N LEU A 41 -7.19 -24.16 -38.99
CA LEU A 41 -5.74 -24.13 -38.80
C LEU A 41 -4.97 -24.33 -40.12
N LYS A 42 -5.55 -25.07 -41.08
CA LYS A 42 -4.94 -25.32 -42.37
C LYS A 42 -4.96 -24.07 -43.25
N GLU A 43 -6.14 -23.42 -43.36
CA GLU A 43 -6.27 -22.17 -44.12
C GLU A 43 -5.40 -21.05 -43.56
N LEU A 44 -5.31 -20.95 -42.22
CA LEU A 44 -4.41 -19.99 -41.58
C LEU A 44 -2.94 -20.34 -41.80
N GLY A 45 -2.60 -21.63 -41.78
CA GLY A 45 -1.25 -22.07 -42.13
C GLY A 45 -0.84 -21.62 -43.53
N ASP A 46 -1.70 -21.92 -44.51
CA ASP A 46 -1.49 -21.61 -45.92
C ASP A 46 -1.42 -20.08 -46.14
N ASN A 47 -2.33 -19.30 -45.53
CA ASN A 47 -2.39 -17.84 -45.70
C ASN A 47 -1.21 -17.07 -45.11
N TYR A 48 -0.60 -17.59 -44.03
CA TYR A 48 0.48 -16.89 -43.31
C TYR A 48 1.86 -17.55 -43.50
N GLY A 49 1.94 -18.59 -44.33
CA GLY A 49 3.17 -19.35 -44.59
C GLY A 49 3.70 -20.09 -43.35
N VAL A 50 2.79 -20.57 -42.50
CA VAL A 50 3.12 -21.29 -41.25
C VAL A 50 2.43 -22.65 -41.22
N THR A 51 2.86 -23.55 -40.35
CA THR A 51 2.14 -24.83 -40.19
C THR A 51 0.91 -24.63 -39.29
N GLY A 52 -0.16 -25.39 -39.51
CA GLY A 52 -1.32 -25.38 -38.61
C GLY A 52 -0.96 -25.74 -37.16
N GLU A 53 0.09 -26.53 -36.98
CA GLU A 53 0.68 -26.85 -35.67
C GLU A 53 1.33 -25.62 -35.01
N SER A 54 2.00 -24.76 -35.80
CA SER A 54 2.52 -23.48 -35.30
C SER A 54 1.39 -22.57 -34.82
N VAL A 55 0.25 -22.56 -35.53
CA VAL A 55 -0.95 -21.80 -35.12
C VAL A 55 -1.53 -22.35 -33.82
N ARG A 56 -1.58 -23.69 -33.66
CA ARG A 56 -2.02 -24.34 -32.41
C ARG A 56 -1.13 -23.93 -31.24
N ARG A 57 0.20 -24.01 -31.37
CA ARG A 57 1.13 -23.59 -30.31
C ARG A 57 1.04 -22.11 -29.99
N LEU A 58 0.78 -21.26 -30.99
CA LEU A 58 0.53 -19.84 -30.77
C LEU A 58 -0.70 -19.66 -29.87
N TYR A 59 -1.78 -20.37 -30.16
CA TYR A 59 -2.99 -20.33 -29.33
C TYR A 59 -2.70 -20.76 -27.89
N GLU A 60 -2.08 -21.93 -27.68
CA GLU A 60 -1.79 -22.48 -26.35
C GLU A 60 -0.91 -21.53 -25.51
N ARG A 61 0.18 -21.03 -26.11
CA ARG A 61 1.08 -20.09 -25.42
C ARG A 61 0.39 -18.79 -25.06
N THR A 62 -0.49 -18.30 -25.93
CA THR A 62 -1.26 -17.08 -25.67
C THR A 62 -2.30 -17.32 -24.58
N PHE A 63 -2.90 -18.51 -24.57
CA PHE A 63 -3.88 -18.90 -23.58
C PHE A 63 -3.29 -18.89 -22.18
N GLU A 64 -2.13 -19.52 -22.00
CA GLU A 64 -1.43 -19.50 -20.71
C GLU A 64 -1.07 -18.08 -20.26
N LYS A 65 -0.61 -17.21 -21.18
CA LYS A 65 -0.32 -15.82 -20.85
C LYS A 65 -1.57 -15.06 -20.39
N VAL A 66 -2.68 -15.19 -21.11
CA VAL A 66 -3.94 -14.52 -20.76
C VAL A 66 -4.47 -15.06 -19.43
N LYS A 67 -4.37 -16.37 -19.19
CA LYS A 67 -4.72 -17.00 -17.93
C LYS A 67 -3.93 -16.44 -16.76
N CYS A 68 -2.60 -16.36 -16.88
CA CYS A 68 -1.76 -15.74 -15.83
C CYS A 68 -2.14 -14.28 -15.59
N VAL A 69 -2.47 -13.51 -16.63
CA VAL A 69 -2.93 -12.12 -16.46
C VAL A 69 -4.26 -12.06 -15.72
N THR A 70 -5.20 -12.96 -16.00
CA THR A 70 -6.47 -13.00 -15.27
C THR A 70 -6.30 -13.40 -13.81
N GLU A 71 -5.41 -14.34 -13.50
CA GLU A 71 -5.07 -14.69 -12.11
C GLU A 71 -4.47 -13.49 -11.35
N LEU A 72 -3.60 -12.71 -12.00
CA LEU A 72 -3.06 -11.48 -11.41
C LEU A 72 -4.13 -10.41 -11.16
N LEU A 73 -5.19 -10.34 -11.98
CA LEU A 73 -6.31 -9.42 -11.74
C LEU A 73 -7.10 -9.83 -10.49
N ASP A 74 -7.31 -11.14 -10.29
CA ASP A 74 -7.95 -11.67 -9.08
C ASP A 74 -7.11 -11.34 -7.82
N ASP A 75 -5.79 -11.48 -7.90
CA ASP A 75 -4.87 -11.09 -6.81
C ASP A 75 -4.98 -9.59 -6.50
N ILE A 76 -5.03 -8.73 -7.52
CA ILE A 76 -5.20 -7.28 -7.35
C ILE A 76 -6.51 -6.99 -6.60
N ASP A 77 -7.60 -7.64 -6.97
CA ASP A 77 -8.89 -7.42 -6.32
C ASP A 77 -8.92 -7.97 -4.89
N HIS A 78 -8.26 -9.10 -4.62
CA HIS A 78 -8.03 -9.61 -3.27
C HIS A 78 -7.30 -8.57 -2.41
N TYR A 79 -6.20 -7.99 -2.91
CA TYR A 79 -5.43 -7.02 -2.16
C TYR A 79 -6.16 -5.69 -1.94
N LYS A 80 -6.99 -5.25 -2.89
CA LYS A 80 -7.88 -4.09 -2.68
C LYS A 80 -8.87 -4.33 -1.54
N GLN A 81 -9.52 -5.50 -1.51
CA GLN A 81 -10.45 -5.85 -0.43
C GLN A 81 -9.74 -5.90 0.93
N LYS A 82 -8.57 -6.53 0.98
CA LYS A 82 -7.76 -6.61 2.19
C LYS A 82 -7.31 -5.23 2.70
N LEU A 83 -6.96 -4.33 1.78
CA LEU A 83 -6.60 -2.96 2.12
C LEU A 83 -7.77 -2.19 2.74
N GLU A 84 -8.99 -2.39 2.24
CA GLU A 84 -10.17 -1.75 2.83
C GLU A 84 -10.49 -2.30 4.22
N GLN A 85 -10.43 -3.62 4.40
CA GLN A 85 -10.57 -4.25 5.71
C GLN A 85 -9.55 -3.71 6.73
N LEU A 86 -8.29 -3.59 6.34
CA LEU A 86 -7.24 -3.05 7.22
C LEU A 86 -7.48 -1.59 7.62
N LYS A 87 -8.06 -0.76 6.73
CA LYS A 87 -8.44 0.61 7.09
C LYS A 87 -9.57 0.61 8.08
N GLU A 88 -10.61 -0.19 7.86
CA GLU A 88 -11.76 -0.30 8.77
C GLU A 88 -11.31 -0.77 10.15
N ASP A 89 -10.46 -1.80 10.22
CA ASP A 89 -9.89 -2.30 11.46
C ASP A 89 -9.07 -1.21 12.17
N PHE A 90 -8.24 -0.46 11.43
CA PHE A 90 -7.46 0.64 11.99
C PHE A 90 -8.33 1.78 12.51
N GLU A 91 -9.36 2.20 11.78
CA GLU A 91 -10.31 3.22 12.23
C GLU A 91 -11.08 2.77 13.47
N TYR A 92 -11.49 1.50 13.51
CA TYR A 92 -12.17 0.90 14.65
C TYR A 92 -11.26 0.84 15.90
N GLU A 93 -10.01 0.40 15.74
CA GLU A 93 -9.03 0.33 16.82
C GLU A 93 -8.63 1.72 17.32
N THR A 94 -8.31 2.65 16.43
CA THR A 94 -7.97 4.03 16.79
C THR A 94 -9.16 4.79 17.40
N GLY A 95 -10.39 4.52 16.94
CA GLY A 95 -11.62 5.01 17.56
C GLY A 95 -11.79 4.50 19.00
N ARG A 96 -11.50 3.22 19.26
CA ARG A 96 -11.49 2.68 20.63
C ARG A 96 -10.39 3.25 21.50
N ILE A 97 -9.20 3.48 20.95
CA ILE A 97 -8.08 4.11 21.65
C ILE A 97 -8.46 5.54 22.05
N LYS A 98 -9.04 6.34 21.13
CA LYS A 98 -9.53 7.70 21.43
C LYS A 98 -10.64 7.70 22.49
N LYS A 99 -11.58 6.76 22.43
CA LYS A 99 -12.68 6.66 23.41
C LYS A 99 -12.18 6.27 24.81
N ARG A 100 -11.16 5.41 24.90
CA ARG A 100 -10.47 5.07 26.17
C ARG A 100 -9.65 6.22 26.76
N ARG A 101 -9.12 7.13 25.92
CA ARG A 101 -8.26 8.26 26.33
C ARG A 101 -9.01 9.53 26.76
N SER A 102 -10.34 9.53 26.76
CA SER A 102 -11.15 10.70 27.19
C SER A 102 -11.10 11.03 28.70
N LYS A 103 -10.27 10.35 29.50
CA LYS A 103 -9.90 10.78 30.86
C LYS A 103 -8.59 11.55 30.80
N ALA A 104 -8.69 12.88 30.76
CA ALA A 104 -7.56 13.82 30.77
C ALA A 104 -6.62 13.68 32.00
N GLU A 105 -7.01 12.95 33.04
CA GLU A 105 -6.14 12.65 34.20
C GLU A 105 -5.07 11.58 33.93
N THR A 106 -5.13 10.87 32.80
CA THR A 106 -4.26 9.69 32.53
C THR A 106 -2.99 10.00 31.73
N ASP A 107 -2.91 11.14 31.04
CA ASP A 107 -1.83 11.38 30.06
C ASP A 107 -0.51 11.84 30.71
N LEU A 108 -0.55 12.57 31.82
CA LEU A 108 0.68 13.06 32.49
C LEU A 108 1.47 11.94 33.17
N ASN A 109 0.77 10.94 33.74
CA ASN A 109 1.38 9.82 34.44
C ASN A 109 1.71 8.64 33.52
N LYS A 110 1.36 8.72 32.23
CA LYS A 110 1.67 7.67 31.26
C LYS A 110 3.18 7.57 31.09
N LEU A 111 3.70 6.36 31.27
CA LEU A 111 5.12 6.08 31.06
C LEU A 111 5.47 6.23 29.57
N LEU A 112 6.62 6.84 29.29
CA LEU A 112 7.12 6.98 27.91
C LEU A 112 7.38 5.62 27.26
N TYR A 113 7.78 4.62 28.05
CA TYR A 113 8.01 3.25 27.58
C TYR A 113 6.72 2.50 27.22
N ASP A 114 5.57 2.93 27.77
CA ASP A 114 4.26 2.36 27.43
C ASP A 114 3.66 2.99 26.16
N THR A 115 4.37 3.94 25.55
CA THR A 115 4.01 4.50 24.25
C THR A 115 4.47 3.55 23.14
N HIS A 116 3.63 3.32 22.15
CA HIS A 116 4.00 2.53 20.96
C HIS A 116 4.87 3.32 19.97
N PHE A 117 5.42 4.46 20.39
CA PHE A 117 6.20 5.33 19.51
C PHE A 117 7.66 4.85 19.42
N PRO A 118 8.18 4.53 18.22
CA PRO A 118 9.51 3.99 18.06
C PRO A 118 10.57 5.09 18.06
N PHE A 119 10.99 5.54 19.23
CA PHE A 119 12.12 6.47 19.34
C PHE A 119 13.43 5.84 18.83
N SER A 120 14.32 6.68 18.27
CA SER A 120 15.67 6.20 17.96
C SER A 120 16.46 5.92 19.24
N LYS A 121 17.46 5.03 19.15
CA LYS A 121 18.40 4.78 20.25
C LYS A 121 19.01 6.06 20.82
N ARG A 122 19.28 7.05 19.97
CA ARG A 122 19.82 8.36 20.37
C ARG A 122 18.85 9.15 21.23
N MET A 123 17.57 9.17 20.85
CA MET A 123 16.52 9.85 21.61
C MET A 123 16.29 9.13 22.94
N PHE A 124 16.27 7.80 22.96
CA PHE A 124 16.21 7.02 24.21
C PHE A 124 17.35 7.35 25.17
N THR A 125 18.61 7.40 24.69
CA THR A 125 19.74 7.78 25.55
C THR A 125 19.59 9.19 26.14
N ILE A 126 19.00 10.12 25.40
CA ILE A 126 18.73 11.48 25.91
C ILE A 126 17.64 11.45 26.98
N ILE A 127 16.54 10.75 26.74
CA ILE A 127 15.43 10.59 27.68
C ILE A 127 15.92 9.95 28.99
N GLU A 128 16.71 8.86 28.89
CA GLU A 128 17.30 8.17 30.04
C GLU A 128 18.29 9.06 30.80
N ALA A 129 19.15 9.81 30.09
CA ALA A 129 20.11 10.72 30.73
C ALA A 129 19.42 11.88 31.47
N LEU A 130 18.21 12.25 31.05
CA LEU A 130 17.38 13.26 31.70
C LEU A 130 16.49 12.67 32.81
N GLY A 131 16.48 11.35 32.98
CA GLY A 131 15.66 10.66 33.98
C GLY A 131 14.15 10.80 33.73
N ILE A 132 13.75 11.05 32.48
CA ILE A 132 12.35 11.26 32.13
C ILE A 132 11.67 9.89 31.97
N THR A 133 10.67 9.63 32.79
CA THR A 133 9.93 8.36 32.82
C THR A 133 8.49 8.54 32.32
N THR A 134 7.91 9.73 32.50
CA THR A 134 6.52 10.03 32.15
C THR A 134 6.38 11.14 31.11
N ILE A 135 5.23 11.18 30.44
CA ILE A 135 4.89 12.27 29.51
C ILE A 135 4.83 13.61 30.23
N GLY A 136 4.34 13.65 31.49
CA GLY A 136 4.29 14.87 32.28
C GLY A 136 5.67 15.47 32.56
N GLU A 137 6.65 14.63 32.90
CA GLU A 137 8.04 15.06 33.07
C GLU A 137 8.63 15.63 31.77
N LEU A 138 8.30 15.02 30.62
CA LEU A 138 8.71 15.52 29.32
C LEU A 138 8.07 16.89 29.01
N ALA A 139 6.79 17.06 29.31
CA ALA A 139 6.03 18.29 29.08
C ALA A 139 6.48 19.47 29.97
N ASN A 140 7.06 19.18 31.13
CA ASN A 140 7.63 20.20 32.02
C ASN A 140 8.87 20.89 31.44
N ILE A 141 9.54 20.28 30.46
CA ILE A 141 10.69 20.88 29.79
C ILE A 141 10.19 21.86 28.71
N PRO A 142 10.55 23.15 28.77
CA PRO A 142 10.20 24.08 27.71
C PRO A 142 10.80 23.63 26.37
N LEU A 143 9.99 23.65 25.31
CA LEU A 143 10.41 23.20 23.96
C LEU A 143 11.71 23.84 23.47
N LYS A 144 11.96 25.10 23.85
CA LYS A 144 13.18 25.84 23.52
C LYS A 144 14.44 25.30 24.20
N ASP A 145 14.32 24.58 25.30
CA ASP A 145 15.45 24.12 26.11
C ASP A 145 15.97 22.75 25.62
N PHE A 146 15.19 22.02 24.81
CA PHE A 146 15.63 20.74 24.22
C PHE A 146 16.87 20.87 23.35
N GLN A 147 17.07 22.02 22.68
CA GLN A 147 18.25 22.27 21.86
C GLN A 147 19.55 22.38 22.69
N CYS A 148 19.44 22.59 24.01
CA CYS A 148 20.59 22.67 24.91
C CYS A 148 21.10 21.27 25.30
N PHE A 149 20.32 20.21 25.07
CA PHE A 149 20.74 18.85 25.42
C PHE A 149 21.78 18.30 24.45
N ARG A 150 22.88 17.79 25.01
CA ARG A 150 23.96 17.19 24.24
C ARG A 150 23.42 16.02 23.42
N GLY A 151 23.57 16.10 22.11
CA GLY A 151 23.14 15.05 21.18
C GLY A 151 21.73 15.21 20.64
N PHE A 152 20.93 16.16 21.15
CA PHE A 152 19.65 16.55 20.57
C PHE A 152 19.90 17.39 19.31
N LYS A 153 19.53 16.86 18.15
CA LYS A 153 19.72 17.48 16.83
C LYS A 153 18.44 17.35 16.01
N GLY A 154 18.44 17.84 14.76
CA GLY A 154 17.26 17.87 13.88
C GLY A 154 16.47 16.56 13.85
N LYS A 155 17.15 15.41 13.80
CA LYS A 155 16.49 14.10 13.85
C LYS A 155 15.72 13.87 15.17
N CYS A 156 16.32 14.16 16.32
CA CYS A 156 15.66 14.06 17.62
C CYS A 156 14.50 15.06 17.76
N LYS A 157 14.64 16.26 17.19
CA LYS A 157 13.53 17.22 17.14
C LYS A 157 12.36 16.68 16.33
N ASN A 158 12.60 16.13 15.15
CA ASN A 158 11.56 15.56 14.31
C ASN A 158 10.89 14.37 14.99
N GLU A 159 11.66 13.52 15.67
CA GLU A 159 11.13 12.42 16.48
C GLU A 159 10.26 12.93 17.63
N LEU A 160 10.68 13.99 18.33
CA LEU A 160 9.87 14.59 19.41
C LEU A 160 8.58 15.24 18.89
N ILE A 161 8.62 15.92 17.73
CA ILE A 161 7.42 16.47 17.07
C ILE A 161 6.47 15.34 16.71
N ALA A 162 6.98 14.30 16.02
CA ALA A 162 6.19 13.15 15.61
C ALA A 162 5.59 12.41 16.81
N PHE A 163 6.32 12.31 17.93
CA PHE A 163 5.79 11.75 19.17
C PHE A 163 4.64 12.56 19.73
N ILE A 164 4.80 13.89 19.83
CA ILE A 164 3.79 14.80 20.37
C ILE A 164 2.50 14.74 19.52
N GLU A 165 2.64 14.70 18.18
CA GLU A 165 1.52 14.57 17.25
C GLU A 165 0.89 13.17 17.28
N PHE A 166 1.70 12.13 17.42
CA PHE A 166 1.23 10.74 17.51
C PHE A 166 0.44 10.47 18.79
N GLU A 167 0.88 11.03 19.92
CA GLU A 167 0.18 10.90 21.20
C GLU A 167 -0.95 11.92 21.40
N HIS A 168 -1.12 12.89 20.49
CA HIS A 168 -2.10 13.98 20.58
C HIS A 168 -1.98 14.84 21.85
N ILE A 169 -0.73 15.09 22.27
CA ILE A 169 -0.38 15.82 23.50
C ILE A 169 0.11 17.23 23.23
N GLU A 170 -0.19 17.81 22.06
CA GLU A 170 0.24 19.16 21.65
C GLU A 170 -0.15 20.23 22.67
N HIS A 171 -1.31 20.06 23.30
CA HIS A 171 -1.87 20.97 24.29
C HIS A 171 -1.02 21.05 25.58
N LEU A 172 -0.19 20.04 25.88
CA LEU A 172 0.74 20.05 27.01
C LEU A 172 1.97 20.92 26.75
N PHE A 173 2.30 21.20 25.48
CA PHE A 173 3.51 21.91 25.10
C PHE A 173 3.21 23.33 24.61
N LYS A 174 3.42 24.32 25.47
CA LYS A 174 3.19 25.74 25.15
C LYS A 174 4.05 26.17 23.94
N GLY A 175 3.38 26.66 22.88
CA GLY A 175 4.05 27.16 21.68
C GLY A 175 4.46 26.11 20.65
N PHE A 176 3.96 24.87 20.78
CA PHE A 176 4.30 23.75 19.90
C PHE A 176 4.13 24.05 18.40
N SER A 177 3.00 24.63 18.00
CA SER A 177 2.69 24.95 16.60
C SER A 177 3.73 25.84 15.93
N VAL A 178 4.34 26.75 16.69
CA VAL A 178 5.42 27.62 16.19
C VAL A 178 6.74 26.85 16.23
N TRP A 179 7.05 26.21 17.35
CA TRP A 179 8.32 25.52 17.56
C TRP A 179 8.60 24.43 16.52
N LYS A 180 7.58 23.68 16.09
CA LYS A 180 7.75 22.61 15.09
C LYS A 180 8.22 23.11 13.72
N THR A 181 7.98 24.38 13.40
CA THR A 181 8.38 25.00 12.12
C THR A 181 9.79 25.61 12.16
N VAL A 182 10.37 25.80 13.35
CA VAL A 182 11.69 26.42 13.51
C VAL A 182 12.79 25.37 13.29
N PRO A 183 13.78 25.58 12.41
CA PRO A 183 14.87 24.64 12.23
C PRO A 183 15.77 24.57 13.48
N VAL A 184 16.34 23.39 13.78
CA VAL A 184 17.39 23.26 14.81
C VAL A 184 18.66 23.89 14.28
N LYS A 185 19.24 24.84 15.02
CA LYS A 185 20.57 25.40 14.72
C LYS A 185 21.69 24.43 15.10
#